data_AF-A0A3B1E450-F1
#
_entry.id   AF-A0A3B1E450-F1
#
_cell.length_a   1.000
_cell.length_b   1.000
_cell.length_c   1.000
_cell.angle_alpha   90.00
_cell.angle_beta   90.00
_cell.angle_gamma   90.00
#
_symmetry.space_group_name_H-M   'P 1'
#
loop_
_entity.id
_entity.type
_entity.pdbx_description
1 polymer ?
#
loop_
_entity_poly.entity_id
_entity_poly.type
_entity_poly.pdbx_seq_one_letter_code
_entity_poly.pdbx_strand_id
1 'polypeptide(L)'
;MSESPPANPTTAKRHSRRTGRYGRGEAMVWLMGGALVLNVAMIVALVALIAVKGLDAFWPRPIDLVTLDAGERFLGVPVREEVYDAPIERRRELAAQVAAGEVSPDALAKDGRPVRRLYRTGNRDLGQEPFRWVTLAEIASVERPKEAVFVERMEWGVFLGVPEAVLVETLDSGPHTAEGPEAAWAAIEMHLPDAIERRERIRALQRSKIGPINGKMSHLRERLTQARIEMVRTTDDRGRGLAVPLWLGVIVLAGVLLIVPRVLTRRERASGRPDGVPVQRLVLRGCTVLAVGLLLLVWLERPQPASLTPEAFEALQVELAQEQADLDQTYQEFTTQIAAIRDVDDQFRVLIRDPGLDRVAPERQTTPDVPLRLSQIVRIIQPNALTTRQKFGVYFDRWWEFLTDDPREANTEGGVFPVLFGTVLLTILLSIIVVPLGVLAALYLREYAKQGFVTSVLRIAVNNLAGVPSIVYGVFGLGFFCYTLGAYVDAGPGEA
;
A
#
# COMPACT_ATOMS: atom_id res chain seq x y z
N MET A 1 92.37 -41.24 -8.70
CA MET A 1 91.42 -40.20 -9.14
C MET A 1 90.53 -39.89 -7.94
N SER A 2 90.64 -38.68 -7.39
CA SER A 2 89.88 -38.20 -6.23
C SER A 2 89.40 -36.80 -6.58
N GLU A 3 88.08 -36.63 -6.64
CA GLU A 3 87.38 -35.44 -7.10
C GLU A 3 87.50 -34.26 -6.12
N SER A 4 87.50 -33.05 -6.70
CA SER A 4 87.55 -31.76 -6.02
C SER A 4 86.17 -31.36 -5.45
N PRO A 5 86.11 -30.64 -4.31
CA PRO A 5 84.84 -30.28 -3.66
C PRO A 5 84.11 -29.12 -4.39
N PRO A 6 82.76 -29.10 -4.36
CA PRO A 6 81.96 -28.12 -5.09
C PRO A 6 81.96 -26.73 -4.42
N ALA A 7 82.01 -25.70 -5.28
CA ALA A 7 82.02 -24.29 -4.91
C ALA A 7 80.65 -23.76 -4.43
N ASN A 8 80.70 -22.85 -3.46
CA ASN A 8 79.55 -22.18 -2.84
C ASN A 8 78.74 -21.33 -3.84
N PRO A 9 77.39 -21.33 -3.78
CA PRO A 9 76.56 -20.54 -4.68
C PRO A 9 76.62 -19.04 -4.38
N THR A 10 76.72 -18.28 -5.46
CA THR A 10 76.80 -16.83 -5.54
C THR A 10 75.53 -16.12 -5.03
N THR A 11 75.74 -15.00 -4.34
CA THR A 11 74.70 -14.09 -3.85
C THR A 11 73.94 -13.41 -5.00
N ALA A 12 72.78 -13.95 -5.35
CA ALA A 12 71.88 -13.33 -6.32
C ALA A 12 71.29 -12.02 -5.75
N LYS A 13 71.69 -10.87 -6.32
CA LYS A 13 71.11 -9.55 -6.04
C LYS A 13 69.62 -9.55 -6.40
N ARG A 14 68.75 -9.50 -5.39
CA ARG A 14 67.30 -9.42 -5.53
C ARG A 14 66.92 -8.03 -6.08
N HIS A 15 66.65 -7.92 -7.38
CA HIS A 15 66.09 -6.72 -7.97
C HIS A 15 64.68 -6.47 -7.41
N SER A 16 64.57 -5.54 -6.45
CA SER A 16 63.28 -4.97 -6.03
C SER A 16 62.70 -4.17 -7.20
N ARG A 17 61.81 -4.78 -7.99
CA ARG A 17 60.93 -4.03 -8.91
C ARG A 17 60.05 -3.11 -8.06
N ARG A 18 60.44 -1.84 -7.94
CA ARG A 18 59.55 -0.78 -7.43
C ARG A 18 58.34 -0.72 -8.36
N THR A 19 57.22 -1.30 -7.93
CA THR A 19 55.93 -1.11 -8.59
C THR A 19 55.61 0.39 -8.54
N GLY A 20 55.35 1.00 -9.70
CA GLY A 20 55.02 2.42 -9.78
C GLY A 20 53.77 2.75 -8.96
N ARG A 21 53.60 4.01 -8.53
CA ARG A 21 52.48 4.49 -7.70
C ARG A 21 51.09 4.03 -8.21
N TYR A 22 50.93 3.85 -9.52
CA TYR A 22 49.70 3.35 -10.14
C TYR A 22 49.48 1.82 -10.03
N GLY A 23 50.52 1.04 -9.72
CA GLY A 23 50.44 -0.42 -9.60
C GLY A 23 49.96 -0.94 -8.24
N ARG A 24 49.67 -0.05 -7.26
CA ARG A 24 49.21 -0.43 -5.91
C ARG A 24 47.71 -0.33 -5.69
N GLY A 25 46.94 0.15 -6.68
CA GLY A 25 45.49 0.34 -6.51
C GLY A 25 45.07 1.42 -5.50
N GLU A 26 46.01 2.10 -4.84
CA GLU A 26 45.74 3.15 -3.84
C GLU A 26 44.81 4.24 -4.38
N ALA A 27 44.98 4.65 -5.65
CA ALA A 27 44.11 5.64 -6.31
C ALA A 27 42.65 5.14 -6.46
N MET A 28 42.45 3.86 -6.78
CA MET A 28 41.13 3.24 -6.87
C MET A 28 40.46 3.15 -5.48
N VAL A 29 41.23 2.88 -4.43
CA VAL A 29 40.71 2.86 -3.04
C VAL A 29 40.24 4.25 -2.61
N TRP A 30 41.03 5.30 -2.87
CA TRP A 30 40.62 6.68 -2.56
C TRP A 30 39.43 7.13 -3.41
N LEU A 31 39.37 6.72 -4.68
CA LEU A 31 38.22 7.03 -5.53
C LEU A 31 36.95 6.33 -5.04
N MET A 32 37.03 5.05 -4.64
CA MET A 32 35.90 4.31 -4.08
C MET A 32 35.47 4.83 -2.71
N GLY A 33 36.44 5.16 -1.84
CA GLY A 33 36.17 5.79 -0.54
C GLY A 33 35.54 7.17 -0.71
N GLY A 34 36.04 7.98 -1.63
CA GLY A 34 35.47 9.28 -1.98
C GLY A 34 34.06 9.16 -2.56
N ALA A 35 33.82 8.20 -3.46
CA ALA A 35 32.50 7.92 -4.01
C ALA A 35 31.50 7.48 -2.93
N LEU A 36 31.93 6.64 -1.97
CA LEU A 36 31.09 6.23 -0.86
C LEU A 36 30.71 7.42 0.03
N VAL A 37 31.69 8.26 0.39
CA VAL A 37 31.43 9.48 1.19
C VAL A 37 30.46 10.41 0.47
N LEU A 38 30.66 10.63 -0.83
CA LEU A 38 29.76 11.44 -1.65
C LEU A 38 28.33 10.86 -1.67
N ASN A 39 28.19 9.55 -1.85
CA ASN A 39 26.88 8.88 -1.86
C ASN A 39 26.17 9.03 -0.51
N VAL A 40 26.88 8.80 0.60
CA VAL A 40 26.31 8.97 1.94
C VAL A 40 25.91 10.43 2.17
N ALA A 41 26.75 11.39 1.77
CA ALA A 41 26.44 12.82 1.88
C ALA A 41 25.21 13.19 1.04
N MET A 42 25.07 12.65 -0.18
CA MET A 42 23.90 12.85 -1.02
C MET A 42 22.62 12.27 -0.40
N ILE A 43 22.69 11.07 0.18
CA ILE A 43 21.55 10.45 0.88
C ILE A 43 21.14 11.31 2.07
N VAL A 44 22.09 11.73 2.90
CA VAL A 44 21.81 12.60 4.06
C VAL A 44 21.22 13.92 3.61
N ALA A 45 21.76 14.55 2.56
CA ALA A 45 21.24 15.80 2.01
C ALA A 45 19.82 15.64 1.45
N LEU A 46 19.55 14.54 0.77
CA LEU A 46 18.21 14.22 0.25
C LEU A 46 17.21 13.99 1.39
N VAL A 47 17.58 13.20 2.40
CA VAL A 47 16.74 12.95 3.58
C VAL A 47 16.46 14.25 4.33
N ALA A 48 17.49 15.11 4.51
CA ALA A 48 17.32 16.41 5.13
C ALA A 48 16.39 17.32 4.31
N LEU A 49 16.54 17.34 2.97
CA LEU A 49 15.66 18.10 2.10
C LEU A 49 14.21 17.62 2.21
N ILE A 50 13.98 16.30 2.20
CA ILE A 50 12.64 15.71 2.38
C ILE A 50 12.07 16.08 3.74
N ALA A 51 12.86 15.98 4.81
CA ALA A 51 12.44 16.36 6.15
C ALA A 51 12.02 17.83 6.20
N VAL A 52 12.86 18.75 5.71
CA VAL A 52 12.57 20.19 5.71
C VAL A 52 11.35 20.51 4.86
N LYS A 53 11.19 19.89 3.69
CA LYS A 53 10.00 20.08 2.84
C LYS A 53 8.74 19.48 3.46
N GLY A 54 8.87 18.40 4.22
CA GLY A 54 7.77 17.77 4.95
C GLY A 54 7.33 18.53 6.20
N LEU A 55 8.23 19.30 6.85
CA LEU A 55 7.90 20.08 8.05
C LEU A 55 6.75 21.08 7.82
N ASP A 56 6.60 21.62 6.61
CA ASP A 56 5.55 22.59 6.30
C ASP A 56 4.16 21.94 6.08
N ALA A 57 4.12 20.63 5.82
CA ALA A 57 2.88 19.93 5.46
C ALA A 57 1.84 19.88 6.59
N PHE A 58 2.31 19.79 7.85
CA PHE A 58 1.44 19.67 9.02
C PHE A 58 1.16 21.02 9.70
N TRP A 59 1.77 22.11 9.22
CA TRP A 59 1.61 23.42 9.85
C TRP A 59 0.19 23.96 9.62
N PRO A 60 -0.53 24.40 10.68
CA PRO A 60 -1.87 24.96 10.53
C PRO A 60 -1.81 26.36 9.90
N ARG A 61 -1.96 26.38 8.57
CA ARG A 61 -2.00 27.61 7.78
C ARG A 61 -3.30 28.39 8.02
N PRO A 62 -3.26 29.73 7.94
CA PRO A 62 -4.45 30.55 8.09
C PRO A 62 -5.47 30.26 6.97
N ILE A 63 -6.73 30.56 7.25
CA ILE A 63 -7.81 30.51 6.25
C ILE A 63 -8.07 31.95 5.81
N ASP A 64 -7.97 32.19 4.51
CA ASP A 64 -8.25 33.48 3.90
C ASP A 64 -9.70 33.47 3.38
N LEU A 65 -10.48 34.49 3.76
CA LEU A 65 -11.73 34.86 3.07
C LEU A 65 -11.35 35.82 1.96
N VAL A 66 -11.39 35.31 0.72
CA VAL A 66 -10.96 36.05 -0.47
C VAL A 66 -12.19 36.64 -1.13
N THR A 67 -12.16 37.94 -1.38
CA THR A 67 -13.15 38.63 -2.22
C THR A 67 -12.47 39.01 -3.53
N LEU A 68 -13.02 38.57 -4.66
CA LEU A 68 -12.54 38.91 -6.00
C LEU A 68 -13.18 40.21 -6.49
N ASP A 69 -12.55 40.86 -7.47
CA ASP A 69 -13.08 42.09 -8.09
C ASP A 69 -14.47 41.88 -8.72
N ALA A 70 -14.78 40.65 -9.15
CA ALA A 70 -16.09 40.25 -9.66
C ALA A 70 -17.18 40.13 -8.57
N GLY A 71 -16.84 40.35 -7.29
CA GLY A 71 -17.73 40.22 -6.14
C GLY A 71 -17.89 38.79 -5.59
N GLU A 72 -17.27 37.81 -6.24
CA GLU A 72 -17.23 36.43 -5.76
C GLU A 72 -16.41 36.32 -4.47
N ARG A 73 -16.91 35.56 -3.49
CA ARG A 73 -16.24 35.31 -2.21
C ARG A 73 -16.06 33.82 -1.96
N PHE A 74 -14.93 33.43 -1.38
CA PHE A 74 -14.71 32.04 -0.96
C PHE A 74 -13.70 31.96 0.20
N LEU A 75 -13.79 30.90 1.00
CA LEU A 75 -12.76 30.55 1.98
C LEU A 75 -11.69 29.67 1.33
N GLY A 76 -10.43 29.94 1.61
CA GLY A 76 -9.33 29.15 1.06
C GLY A 76 -8.09 29.16 1.94
N VAL A 77 -7.40 28.03 2.00
CA VAL A 77 -6.07 27.94 2.62
C VAL A 77 -5.01 28.22 1.54
N PRO A 78 -4.16 29.24 1.68
CA PRO A 78 -3.12 29.54 0.69
C PRO A 78 -2.07 28.42 0.67
N VAL A 79 -1.82 27.83 -0.50
CA VAL A 79 -0.91 26.69 -0.69
C VAL A 79 0.45 27.14 -1.23
N ARG A 80 0.44 27.86 -2.35
CA ARG A 80 1.66 28.38 -2.97
C ARG A 80 1.33 29.50 -3.94
N GLU A 81 2.33 30.30 -4.24
CA GLU A 81 2.29 31.28 -5.30
C GLU A 81 3.24 30.86 -6.42
N GLU A 82 2.83 31.10 -7.65
CA GLU A 82 3.68 30.87 -8.81
C GLU A 82 3.49 31.98 -9.84
N VAL A 83 4.60 32.27 -10.53
CA VAL A 83 4.60 33.16 -11.69
C VAL A 83 4.13 32.34 -12.88
N TYR A 84 3.13 32.83 -13.61
CA TYR A 84 2.64 32.19 -14.82
C TYR A 84 2.87 33.05 -16.05
N ASP A 85 2.95 32.41 -17.22
CA ASP A 85 3.12 33.14 -18.47
C ASP A 85 1.76 33.56 -19.01
N ALA A 86 1.48 34.86 -18.95
CA ALA A 86 0.27 35.46 -19.48
C ALA A 86 0.53 36.11 -20.85
N PRO A 87 -0.51 36.22 -21.71
CA PRO A 87 -0.42 36.98 -22.96
C PRO A 87 0.18 38.38 -22.75
N ILE A 88 0.89 38.89 -23.76
CA ILE A 88 1.59 40.19 -23.68
C ILE A 88 0.62 41.32 -23.35
N GLU A 89 -0.58 41.26 -23.91
CA GLU A 89 -1.67 42.22 -23.70
C GLU A 89 -2.05 42.29 -22.23
N ARG A 90 -2.30 41.13 -21.59
CA ARG A 90 -2.65 41.05 -20.17
C ARG A 90 -1.52 41.54 -19.27
N ARG A 91 -0.25 41.25 -19.62
CA ARG A 91 0.91 41.78 -18.90
C ARG A 91 1.00 43.30 -18.96
N ARG A 92 0.75 43.90 -20.13
CA ARG A 92 0.77 45.36 -20.30
C ARG A 92 -0.37 46.03 -19.54
N GLU A 93 -1.56 45.44 -19.58
CA GLU A 93 -2.73 45.91 -18.85
C GLU A 93 -2.47 45.91 -17.34
N LEU A 94 -2.01 44.78 -16.79
CA LEU A 94 -1.67 44.66 -15.37
C LEU A 94 -0.55 45.62 -14.95
N ALA A 95 0.47 45.79 -15.78
CA ALA A 95 1.53 46.76 -15.51
C ALA A 95 1.00 48.20 -15.46
N ALA A 96 0.04 48.54 -16.32
CA ALA A 96 -0.63 49.85 -16.30
C ALA A 96 -1.49 50.02 -15.04
N GLN A 97 -2.24 48.99 -14.64
CA GLN A 97 -3.06 48.99 -13.42
C GLN A 97 -2.21 49.12 -12.15
N VAL A 98 -1.07 48.42 -12.08
CA VAL A 98 -0.10 48.58 -10.99
C VAL A 98 0.51 49.98 -10.98
N ALA A 99 0.85 50.54 -12.14
CA ALA A 99 1.35 51.91 -12.24
C ALA A 99 0.30 52.97 -11.86
N ALA A 100 -0.98 52.70 -12.10
CA ALA A 100 -2.12 53.52 -11.69
C ALA A 100 -2.46 53.38 -10.19
N GLY A 101 -1.87 52.39 -9.49
CA GLY A 101 -2.15 52.11 -8.08
C GLY A 101 -3.47 51.36 -7.85
N GLU A 102 -4.08 50.83 -8.91
CA GLU A 102 -5.33 50.05 -8.84
C GLU A 102 -5.09 48.62 -8.34
N VAL A 103 -3.91 48.07 -8.64
CA VAL A 103 -3.51 46.70 -8.29
C VAL A 103 -2.23 46.72 -7.46
N SER A 104 -2.12 45.83 -6.47
CA SER A 104 -0.92 45.69 -5.65
C SER A 104 0.32 45.36 -6.51
N PRO A 105 1.49 45.99 -6.24
CA PRO A 105 2.74 45.65 -6.90
C PRO A 105 3.14 44.17 -6.77
N ASP A 106 2.71 43.49 -5.70
CA ASP A 106 2.99 42.07 -5.47
C ASP A 106 2.29 41.14 -6.48
N ALA A 107 1.31 41.65 -7.23
CA ALA A 107 0.64 40.89 -8.27
C ALA A 107 1.52 40.64 -9.50
N LEU A 108 2.66 41.35 -9.61
CA LEU A 108 3.65 41.17 -10.66
C LEU A 108 5.00 40.74 -10.06
N ALA A 109 5.61 39.72 -10.67
CA ALA A 109 6.99 39.37 -10.42
C ALA A 109 7.93 40.48 -10.92
N LYS A 110 9.19 40.43 -10.48
CA LYS A 110 10.23 41.41 -10.88
C LYS A 110 10.45 41.52 -12.39
N ASP A 111 10.09 40.49 -13.14
CA ASP A 111 10.18 40.44 -14.61
C ASP A 111 8.88 40.87 -15.32
N GLY A 112 7.91 41.40 -14.58
CA GLY A 112 6.63 41.89 -15.10
C GLY A 112 5.60 40.80 -15.42
N ARG A 113 5.87 39.53 -15.09
CA ARG A 113 4.89 38.45 -15.24
C ARG A 113 3.93 38.40 -14.06
N PRO A 114 2.65 38.06 -14.28
CA PRO A 114 1.67 37.99 -13.20
C PRO A 114 1.90 36.79 -12.28
N VAL A 115 1.52 36.99 -11.03
CA VAL A 115 1.58 36.01 -9.96
C VAL A 115 0.17 35.49 -9.68
N ARG A 116 0.03 34.18 -9.55
CA ARG A 116 -1.21 33.53 -9.12
C ARG A 116 -0.96 32.73 -7.84
N ARG A 117 -1.97 32.67 -6.99
CA ARG A 117 -1.97 31.90 -5.74
C ARG A 117 -2.90 30.71 -5.86
N LEU A 118 -2.42 29.55 -5.45
CA LEU A 118 -3.22 28.34 -5.30
C LEU A 118 -3.86 28.35 -3.91
N TYR A 119 -5.18 28.30 -3.87
CA TYR A 119 -5.94 28.08 -2.65
C TYR A 119 -6.46 26.65 -2.61
N ARG A 120 -6.43 26.02 -1.43
CA ARG A 120 -7.23 24.84 -1.13
C ARG A 120 -8.58 25.34 -0.61
N THR A 121 -9.63 25.16 -1.40
CA THR A 121 -11.01 25.62 -1.14
C THR A 121 -11.87 24.53 -0.48
N GLY A 122 -11.56 23.25 -0.73
CA GLY A 122 -12.28 22.14 -0.12
C GLY A 122 -13.69 21.94 -0.69
N ASN A 123 -14.64 21.53 0.16
CA ASN A 123 -16.09 21.56 -0.09
C ASN A 123 -16.53 20.80 -1.37
N ARG A 124 -15.87 19.68 -1.68
CA ARG A 124 -16.11 18.87 -2.90
C ARG A 124 -17.56 18.40 -3.02
N ASP A 125 -18.19 18.12 -1.90
CA ASP A 125 -19.59 17.73 -1.74
C ASP A 125 -20.58 18.84 -2.11
N LEU A 126 -20.16 20.11 -2.10
CA LEU A 126 -20.93 21.24 -2.60
C LEU A 126 -20.69 21.54 -4.09
N GLY A 127 -19.88 20.72 -4.77
CA GLY A 127 -19.52 20.89 -6.18
C GLY A 127 -18.33 21.82 -6.41
N GLN A 128 -17.60 22.22 -5.37
CA GLN A 128 -16.38 23.01 -5.53
C GLN A 128 -15.20 22.16 -5.98
N GLU A 129 -14.32 22.76 -6.79
CA GLU A 129 -12.99 22.20 -7.00
C GLU A 129 -12.20 22.26 -5.69
N PRO A 130 -11.44 21.21 -5.31
CA PRO A 130 -10.70 21.19 -4.05
C PRO A 130 -9.55 22.21 -4.02
N PHE A 131 -9.10 22.65 -5.19
CA PHE A 131 -8.05 23.64 -5.36
C PHE A 131 -8.42 24.63 -6.46
N ARG A 132 -8.12 25.90 -6.24
CA ARG A 132 -8.40 26.98 -7.18
C ARG A 132 -7.19 27.88 -7.34
N TRP A 133 -6.84 28.19 -8.59
CA TRP A 133 -5.88 29.25 -8.90
C TRP A 133 -6.58 30.59 -9.00
N VAL A 134 -6.02 31.61 -8.33
CA VAL A 134 -6.51 32.98 -8.39
C VAL A 134 -5.34 33.91 -8.69
N THR A 135 -5.48 34.76 -9.70
CA THR A 135 -4.46 35.76 -10.02
C THR A 135 -4.46 36.81 -8.92
N LEU A 136 -3.28 37.18 -8.38
CA LEU A 136 -3.22 38.14 -7.27
C LEU A 136 -3.82 39.51 -7.62
N ALA A 137 -3.84 39.86 -8.90
CA ALA A 137 -4.45 41.09 -9.39
C ALA A 137 -5.98 41.08 -9.43
N GLU A 138 -6.61 39.91 -9.32
CA GLU A 138 -8.09 39.76 -9.29
C GLU A 138 -8.65 39.80 -7.87
N ILE A 139 -7.78 39.91 -6.86
CA ILE A 139 -8.14 39.87 -5.45
C ILE A 139 -8.39 41.29 -4.97
N ALA A 140 -9.65 41.60 -4.69
CA ALA A 140 -10.07 42.89 -4.13
C ALA A 140 -9.68 43.00 -2.64
N SER A 141 -9.94 41.95 -1.86
CA SER A 141 -9.59 41.91 -0.44
C SER A 141 -9.32 40.50 0.06
N VAL A 142 -8.51 40.41 1.11
CA VAL A 142 -8.24 39.17 1.85
C VAL A 142 -8.47 39.44 3.33
N GLU A 143 -9.43 38.74 3.92
CA GLU A 143 -9.74 38.80 5.33
C GLU A 143 -9.42 37.47 6.01
N ARG A 144 -9.17 37.49 7.32
CA ARG A 144 -8.89 36.29 8.12
C ARG A 144 -9.86 36.20 9.29
N PRO A 145 -11.12 35.79 9.04
CA PRO A 145 -12.11 35.64 10.11
C PRO A 145 -11.62 34.63 11.14
N LYS A 146 -11.73 34.97 12.43
CA LYS A 146 -11.22 34.11 13.53
C LYS A 146 -12.06 32.85 13.67
N GLU A 147 -13.33 32.95 13.28
CA GLU A 147 -14.37 31.94 13.37
C GLU A 147 -14.26 30.89 12.26
N ALA A 148 -13.46 31.15 11.22
CA ALA A 148 -13.27 30.20 10.13
C ALA A 148 -12.61 28.91 10.63
N VAL A 149 -13.25 27.79 10.31
CA VAL A 149 -12.82 26.45 10.69
C VAL A 149 -12.30 25.68 9.48
N PHE A 150 -11.24 24.91 9.75
CA PHE A 150 -10.79 23.82 8.89
C PHE A 150 -11.32 22.52 9.49
N VAL A 151 -12.19 21.84 8.77
CA VAL A 151 -12.84 20.60 9.20
C VAL A 151 -12.29 19.44 8.38
N GLU A 152 -11.59 18.52 9.01
CA GLU A 152 -11.25 17.23 8.42
C GLU A 152 -12.38 16.25 8.74
N ARG A 153 -12.92 15.59 7.72
CA ARG A 153 -14.05 14.67 7.85
C ARG A 153 -13.63 13.25 7.50
N MET A 154 -14.40 12.29 7.98
CA MET A 154 -14.21 10.87 7.68
C MET A 154 -14.45 10.55 6.20
N GLU A 155 -15.37 11.28 5.58
CA GLU A 155 -15.79 11.13 4.19
C GLU A 155 -15.79 12.50 3.52
N TRP A 156 -15.56 12.53 2.21
CA TRP A 156 -15.63 13.75 1.36
C TRP A 156 -14.54 14.80 1.66
N GLY A 157 -13.52 14.39 2.43
CA GLY A 157 -12.36 15.20 2.78
C GLY A 157 -12.67 16.51 3.48
N VAL A 158 -11.77 17.47 3.31
CA VAL A 158 -11.80 18.76 4.01
C VAL A 158 -12.97 19.66 3.63
N PHE A 159 -13.59 20.23 4.67
CA PHE A 159 -14.57 21.31 4.57
C PHE A 159 -14.02 22.60 5.21
N LEU A 160 -14.22 23.74 4.54
CA LEU A 160 -13.90 25.08 5.03
C LEU A 160 -15.20 25.87 5.22
N GLY A 161 -15.40 26.45 6.40
CA GLY A 161 -16.62 27.21 6.69
C GLY A 161 -16.56 27.94 8.02
N VAL A 162 -17.71 28.42 8.47
CA VAL A 162 -17.92 29.05 9.77
C VAL A 162 -19.00 28.27 10.51
N PRO A 163 -18.78 27.83 11.76
CA PRO A 163 -19.82 27.18 12.55
C PRO A 163 -20.96 28.16 12.81
N GLU A 164 -22.19 27.74 12.55
CA GLU A 164 -23.40 28.54 12.79
C GLU A 164 -24.16 28.04 14.00
N ALA A 165 -24.33 26.72 14.10
CA ALA A 165 -25.06 26.10 15.19
C ALA A 165 -24.65 24.64 15.43
N VAL A 166 -24.82 24.17 16.67
CA VAL A 166 -24.89 22.74 16.99
C VAL A 166 -26.33 22.42 17.38
N LEU A 167 -26.93 21.46 16.67
CA LEU A 167 -28.25 20.94 16.99
C LEU A 167 -28.06 19.69 17.84
N VAL A 168 -28.65 19.70 19.04
CA VAL A 168 -28.74 18.54 19.91
C VAL A 168 -30.21 18.19 20.09
N GLU A 169 -30.64 17.12 19.42
CA GLU A 169 -32.01 16.62 19.53
C GLU A 169 -32.10 15.60 20.66
N THR A 170 -32.31 16.06 21.89
CA THR A 170 -32.51 15.18 23.05
C THR A 170 -33.94 14.67 23.11
N LEU A 171 -34.11 13.36 23.40
CA LEU A 171 -35.41 12.69 23.59
C LEU A 171 -36.30 13.37 24.66
N ASP A 172 -35.72 14.03 25.65
CA ASP A 172 -36.43 14.53 26.83
C ASP A 172 -36.65 16.05 26.87
N SER A 173 -35.97 16.84 26.03
CA SER A 173 -35.92 18.31 26.19
C SER A 173 -36.07 19.13 24.89
N GLY A 174 -36.34 18.49 23.75
CA GLY A 174 -36.45 19.15 22.45
C GLY A 174 -35.08 19.54 21.87
N PRO A 175 -35.03 20.23 20.71
CA PRO A 175 -33.79 20.66 20.11
C PRO A 175 -33.16 21.79 20.94
N HIS A 176 -32.00 21.52 21.54
CA HIS A 176 -31.13 22.56 22.06
C HIS A 176 -30.19 23.02 20.97
N THR A 177 -30.22 24.32 20.67
CA THR A 177 -29.36 24.93 19.64
C THR A 177 -28.36 25.87 20.29
N ALA A 178 -27.06 25.61 20.10
CA ALA A 178 -26.03 26.58 20.39
C ALA A 178 -25.87 27.51 19.18
N GLU A 179 -26.62 28.63 19.15
CA GLU A 179 -26.64 29.55 18.00
C GLU A 179 -25.48 30.57 18.04
N GLY A 180 -24.87 30.77 16.88
CA GLY A 180 -23.78 31.72 16.66
C GLY A 180 -22.39 31.07 16.71
N PRO A 181 -21.37 31.66 16.06
CA PRO A 181 -20.08 31.00 15.88
C PRO A 181 -19.34 30.62 17.16
N GLU A 182 -19.38 31.48 18.19
CA GLU A 182 -18.72 31.20 19.47
C GLU A 182 -19.42 30.10 20.27
N ALA A 183 -20.75 30.14 20.33
CA ALA A 183 -21.55 29.14 21.05
C ALA A 183 -21.47 27.78 20.34
N ALA A 184 -21.57 27.77 19.00
CA ALA A 184 -21.40 26.58 18.19
C ALA A 184 -19.99 25.97 18.39
N TRP A 185 -18.94 26.81 18.40
CA TRP A 185 -17.58 26.35 18.67
C TRP A 185 -17.45 25.70 20.06
N ALA A 186 -17.97 26.34 21.11
CA ALA A 186 -17.92 25.80 22.47
C ALA A 186 -18.67 24.46 22.59
N ALA A 187 -19.82 24.32 21.91
CA ALA A 187 -20.58 23.07 21.87
C ALA A 187 -19.82 21.97 21.10
N ILE A 188 -19.15 22.30 20.00
CA ILE A 188 -18.29 21.35 19.27
C ILE A 188 -17.13 20.89 20.15
N GLU A 189 -16.41 21.80 20.81
CA GLU A 189 -15.30 21.45 21.70
C GLU A 189 -15.74 20.54 22.85
N MET A 190 -16.94 20.78 23.38
CA MET A 190 -17.52 19.98 24.46
C MET A 190 -17.90 18.56 24.02
N HIS A 191 -18.55 18.41 22.86
CA HIS A 191 -19.18 17.14 22.46
C HIS A 191 -18.39 16.32 21.44
N LEU A 192 -17.43 16.92 20.74
CA LEU A 192 -16.64 16.23 19.71
C LEU A 192 -15.83 15.05 20.27
N PRO A 193 -15.15 15.14 21.44
CA PRO A 193 -14.43 13.99 22.00
C PRO A 193 -15.33 12.78 22.23
N ASP A 194 -16.54 12.99 22.78
CA ASP A 194 -17.49 11.90 23.02
C ASP A 194 -18.02 11.32 21.70
N ALA A 195 -18.22 12.14 20.67
CA ALA A 195 -18.61 11.68 19.34
C ALA A 195 -17.52 10.82 18.67
N ILE A 196 -16.25 11.21 18.86
CA ILE A 196 -15.10 10.43 18.42
C ILE A 196 -15.04 9.09 19.17
N GLU A 197 -15.23 9.09 20.49
CA GLU A 197 -15.24 7.86 21.30
C GLU A 197 -16.36 6.90 20.87
N ARG A 198 -17.59 7.41 20.67
CA ARG A 198 -18.73 6.62 20.17
C ARG A 198 -18.39 5.95 18.83
N ARG A 199 -17.83 6.73 17.90
CA ARG A 199 -17.39 6.24 16.58
C ARG A 199 -16.32 5.16 16.71
N GLU A 200 -15.31 5.37 17.55
CA GLU A 200 -14.25 4.39 17.78
C GLU A 200 -14.79 3.10 18.39
N ARG A 201 -15.74 3.21 19.33
CA ARG A 201 -16.42 2.06 19.92
C ARG A 201 -17.22 1.27 18.88
N ILE A 202 -17.96 1.95 18.00
CA ILE A 202 -18.64 1.30 16.86
C ILE A 202 -17.62 0.55 15.99
N ARG A 203 -16.52 1.21 15.59
CA ARG A 203 -15.47 0.56 14.78
C ARG A 203 -14.84 -0.63 15.50
N ALA A 204 -14.59 -0.52 16.80
CA ALA A 204 -14.02 -1.59 17.61
C ALA A 204 -14.96 -2.81 17.67
N LEU A 205 -16.26 -2.60 17.88
CA LEU A 205 -17.26 -3.67 17.85
C LEU A 205 -17.34 -4.33 16.46
N GLN A 206 -17.34 -3.52 15.39
CA GLN A 206 -17.36 -4.04 14.02
C GLN A 206 -16.11 -4.87 13.69
N ARG A 207 -14.91 -4.36 14.00
CA ARG A 207 -13.64 -5.05 13.71
C ARG A 207 -13.43 -6.28 14.59
N SER A 208 -13.68 -6.19 15.90
CA SER A 208 -13.30 -7.24 16.86
C SER A 208 -14.40 -8.28 17.13
N LYS A 209 -15.68 -7.95 16.91
CA LYS A 209 -16.80 -8.85 17.19
C LYS A 209 -17.47 -9.30 15.90
N ILE A 210 -18.00 -8.36 15.11
CA ILE A 210 -18.75 -8.68 13.89
C ILE A 210 -17.87 -9.33 12.82
N GLY A 211 -16.66 -8.82 12.59
CA GLY A 211 -15.72 -9.36 11.61
C GLY A 211 -15.43 -10.86 11.79
N PRO A 212 -15.00 -11.32 12.99
CA PRO A 212 -14.81 -12.74 13.26
C PRO A 212 -16.09 -13.57 13.13
N ILE A 213 -17.25 -13.05 13.53
CA ILE A 213 -18.53 -13.75 13.38
C ILE A 213 -18.85 -13.97 11.89
N ASN A 214 -18.68 -12.94 11.06
CA ASN A 214 -18.84 -13.06 9.61
C ASN A 214 -17.87 -14.10 9.01
N GLY A 215 -16.62 -14.12 9.47
CA GLY A 215 -15.64 -15.13 9.06
C GLY A 215 -16.09 -16.56 9.40
N LYS A 216 -16.59 -16.77 10.63
CA LYS A 216 -17.15 -18.06 11.04
C LYS A 216 -18.38 -18.44 10.22
N MET A 217 -19.31 -17.52 9.99
CA MET A 217 -20.49 -17.76 9.16
C MET A 217 -20.11 -18.15 7.72
N SER A 218 -19.12 -17.48 7.12
CA SER A 218 -18.58 -17.87 5.81
C SER A 218 -17.98 -19.27 5.84
N HIS A 219 -17.22 -19.61 6.89
CA HIS A 219 -16.63 -20.94 7.04
C HIS A 219 -17.69 -22.05 7.20
N LEU A 220 -18.80 -21.79 7.92
CA LEU A 220 -19.91 -22.74 8.02
C LEU A 220 -20.57 -23.00 6.65
N ARG A 221 -20.77 -21.94 5.85
CA ARG A 221 -21.31 -22.05 4.49
C ARG A 221 -20.39 -22.86 3.58
N GLU A 222 -19.07 -22.65 3.70
CA GLU A 222 -18.07 -23.44 2.98
C GLU A 222 -18.11 -24.91 3.38
N ARG A 223 -18.13 -25.22 4.68
CA ARG A 223 -18.24 -26.60 5.20
C ARG A 223 -19.51 -27.31 4.70
N LEU A 224 -20.66 -26.62 4.76
CA LEU A 224 -21.92 -27.17 4.25
C LEU A 224 -21.86 -27.45 2.75
N THR A 225 -21.25 -26.53 1.98
CA THR A 225 -21.07 -26.69 0.53
C THR A 225 -20.13 -27.85 0.20
N GLN A 226 -19.01 -27.97 0.92
CA GLN A 226 -18.07 -29.08 0.77
C GLN A 226 -18.72 -30.43 1.10
N ALA A 227 -19.44 -30.52 2.22
CA ALA A 227 -20.15 -31.73 2.62
C ALA A 227 -21.22 -32.13 1.59
N ARG A 228 -21.92 -31.15 1.01
CA ARG A 228 -22.90 -31.38 -0.07
C ARG A 228 -22.22 -31.96 -1.31
N ILE A 229 -21.07 -31.42 -1.71
CA ILE A 229 -20.29 -31.93 -2.86
C ILE A 229 -19.81 -33.36 -2.58
N GLU A 230 -19.33 -33.65 -1.37
CA GLU A 230 -18.90 -35.00 -0.99
C GLU A 230 -20.06 -36.00 -1.04
N MET A 231 -21.22 -35.64 -0.48
CA MET A 231 -22.43 -36.47 -0.53
C MET A 231 -22.85 -36.75 -1.99
N VAL A 232 -22.86 -35.74 -2.87
CA VAL A 232 -23.16 -35.95 -4.29
C VAL A 232 -22.15 -36.90 -4.94
N ARG A 233 -20.85 -36.74 -4.65
CA ARG A 233 -19.80 -37.66 -5.12
C ARG A 233 -19.94 -39.09 -4.61
N THR A 234 -20.48 -39.31 -3.40
CA THR A 234 -20.77 -40.67 -2.91
C THR A 234 -21.93 -41.32 -3.66
N THR A 235 -22.90 -40.52 -4.10
CA THR A 235 -24.13 -41.01 -4.73
C THR A 235 -23.98 -41.21 -6.24
N ASP A 236 -23.08 -40.45 -6.87
CA ASP A 236 -22.80 -40.54 -8.31
C ASP A 236 -21.70 -41.56 -8.64
N ASP A 237 -22.11 -42.81 -8.86
CA ASP A 237 -21.22 -43.90 -9.28
C ASP A 237 -20.80 -43.81 -10.77
N ARG A 238 -21.43 -42.94 -11.58
CA ARG A 238 -21.16 -42.86 -13.04
C ARG A 238 -19.80 -42.21 -13.35
N GLY A 239 -19.36 -41.24 -12.55
CA GLY A 239 -18.08 -40.55 -12.73
C GLY A 239 -16.84 -41.43 -12.45
N ARG A 240 -16.96 -42.42 -11.56
CA ARG A 240 -15.89 -43.40 -11.28
C ARG A 240 -15.58 -44.29 -12.48
N GLY A 241 -16.57 -44.58 -13.34
CA GLY A 241 -16.42 -45.45 -14.50
C GLY A 241 -15.48 -44.93 -15.60
N LEU A 242 -15.33 -43.61 -15.74
CA LEU A 242 -14.46 -42.97 -16.75
C LEU A 242 -13.07 -42.58 -16.21
N ALA A 243 -12.94 -42.32 -14.90
CA ALA A 243 -11.66 -41.92 -14.31
C ALA A 243 -10.64 -43.07 -14.28
N VAL A 244 -11.06 -44.29 -13.90
CA VAL A 244 -10.16 -45.45 -13.82
C VAL A 244 -9.43 -45.76 -15.15
N PRO A 245 -10.08 -45.81 -16.33
CA PRO A 245 -9.38 -46.05 -17.59
C PRO A 245 -8.43 -44.90 -17.98
N LEU A 246 -8.76 -43.65 -17.65
CA LEU A 246 -7.89 -42.49 -17.92
C LEU A 246 -6.60 -42.55 -17.08
N TRP A 247 -6.73 -42.95 -15.82
CA TRP A 247 -5.64 -43.12 -14.87
C TRP A 247 -4.70 -44.25 -15.25
N LEU A 248 -5.26 -45.38 -15.66
CA LEU A 248 -4.52 -46.49 -16.25
C LEU A 248 -3.74 -46.00 -17.48
N GLY A 249 -4.35 -45.17 -18.33
CA GLY A 249 -3.67 -44.54 -19.46
C GLY A 249 -2.45 -43.70 -19.06
N VAL A 250 -2.58 -42.85 -18.04
CA VAL A 250 -1.49 -42.00 -17.52
C VAL A 250 -0.38 -42.84 -16.87
N ILE A 251 -0.72 -43.87 -16.11
CA ILE A 251 0.24 -44.81 -15.51
C ILE A 251 1.00 -45.57 -16.60
N VAL A 252 0.29 -46.04 -17.64
CA VAL A 252 0.91 -46.70 -18.80
C VAL A 252 1.86 -45.74 -19.52
N LEU A 253 1.48 -44.48 -19.74
CA LEU A 253 2.35 -43.46 -20.35
C LEU A 253 3.60 -43.20 -19.50
N ALA A 254 3.47 -43.08 -18.18
CA ALA A 254 4.60 -42.95 -17.26
C ALA A 254 5.53 -44.18 -17.33
N GLY A 255 4.95 -45.39 -17.44
CA GLY A 255 5.69 -46.63 -17.66
C GLY A 255 6.47 -46.61 -18.99
N VAL A 256 5.84 -46.17 -20.07
CA VAL A 256 6.48 -46.02 -21.39
C VAL A 256 7.66 -45.04 -21.33
N LEU A 257 7.48 -43.89 -20.67
CA LEU A 257 8.53 -42.89 -20.46
C LEU A 257 9.72 -43.42 -19.64
N LEU A 258 9.49 -44.36 -18.72
CA LEU A 258 10.56 -45.00 -17.96
C LEU A 258 11.25 -46.13 -18.73
N ILE A 259 10.51 -46.89 -19.55
CA ILE A 259 11.00 -48.14 -20.15
C ILE A 259 11.63 -47.88 -21.53
N VAL A 260 10.93 -47.19 -22.43
CA VAL A 260 11.35 -47.05 -23.84
C VAL A 260 12.71 -46.37 -23.99
N PRO A 261 13.02 -45.24 -23.32
CA PRO A 261 14.34 -44.61 -23.42
C PRO A 261 15.47 -45.51 -22.91
N ARG A 262 15.22 -46.33 -21.88
CA ARG A 262 16.21 -47.27 -21.33
C ARG A 262 16.46 -48.46 -22.26
N VAL A 263 15.43 -48.93 -22.97
CA VAL A 263 15.57 -50.00 -23.97
C VAL A 263 16.30 -49.50 -25.21
N LEU A 264 15.94 -48.32 -25.72
CA LEU A 264 16.60 -47.73 -26.89
C LEU A 264 18.08 -47.44 -26.62
N THR A 265 18.41 -46.86 -25.47
CA THR A 265 19.81 -46.62 -25.08
C THR A 265 20.60 -47.91 -24.85
N ARG A 266 19.97 -48.99 -24.33
CA ARG A 266 20.61 -50.32 -24.25
C ARG A 266 20.87 -50.93 -25.63
N ARG A 267 19.93 -50.79 -26.57
CA ARG A 267 20.05 -51.32 -27.95
C ARG A 267 21.11 -50.57 -28.74
N GLU A 268 21.23 -49.26 -28.54
CA GLU A 268 22.29 -48.46 -29.15
C GLU A 268 23.69 -48.83 -28.61
N ARG A 269 23.82 -49.10 -27.30
CA ARG A 269 25.07 -49.65 -26.73
C ARG A 269 25.44 -51.01 -27.31
N ALA A 270 24.46 -51.88 -27.54
CA ALA A 270 24.69 -53.19 -28.17
C ALA A 270 25.13 -53.10 -29.65
N SER A 271 24.85 -51.97 -30.32
CA SER A 271 25.24 -51.71 -31.71
C SER A 271 26.66 -51.13 -31.88
N GLY A 272 27.45 -51.03 -30.82
CA GLY A 272 28.86 -50.63 -30.88
C GLY A 272 29.12 -49.14 -31.13
N ARG A 273 28.12 -48.26 -30.98
CA ARG A 273 28.31 -46.81 -31.00
C ARG A 273 28.88 -46.32 -29.66
N PRO A 274 29.92 -45.47 -29.64
CA PRO A 274 30.62 -45.09 -28.42
C PRO A 274 29.71 -44.32 -27.45
N ASP A 275 29.95 -44.57 -26.16
CA ASP A 275 29.17 -44.07 -25.04
C ASP A 275 29.04 -42.53 -24.99
N GLY A 276 27.81 -42.07 -24.79
CA GLY A 276 27.57 -40.91 -23.94
C GLY A 276 27.42 -39.56 -24.62
N VAL A 277 26.48 -39.43 -25.57
CA VAL A 277 26.00 -38.09 -25.94
C VAL A 277 25.33 -37.47 -24.69
N PRO A 278 25.72 -36.26 -24.21
CA PRO A 278 25.07 -35.59 -23.07
C PRO A 278 23.55 -35.48 -23.25
N VAL A 279 23.09 -35.43 -24.50
CA VAL A 279 21.69 -35.48 -24.91
C VAL A 279 20.98 -36.75 -24.43
N GLN A 280 21.57 -37.95 -24.54
CA GLN A 280 20.91 -39.18 -24.05
C GLN A 280 20.73 -39.19 -22.53
N ARG A 281 21.72 -38.70 -21.77
CA ARG A 281 21.60 -38.57 -20.30
C ARG A 281 20.56 -37.53 -19.91
N LEU A 282 20.47 -36.46 -20.68
CA LEU A 282 19.44 -35.42 -20.52
C LEU A 282 18.04 -35.98 -20.82
N VAL A 283 17.88 -36.73 -21.91
CA VAL A 283 16.61 -37.39 -22.29
C VAL A 283 16.18 -38.39 -21.21
N LEU A 284 17.10 -39.22 -20.69
CA LEU A 284 16.78 -40.17 -19.62
C LEU A 284 16.31 -39.46 -18.34
N ARG A 285 17.00 -38.39 -17.93
CA ARG A 285 16.61 -37.58 -16.76
C ARG A 285 15.29 -36.86 -17.00
N GLY A 286 15.09 -36.28 -18.18
CA GLY A 286 13.85 -35.63 -18.60
C GLY A 286 12.65 -36.57 -18.54
N CYS A 287 12.72 -37.73 -19.19
CA CYS A 287 11.65 -38.73 -19.15
C CYS A 287 11.38 -39.26 -17.74
N THR A 288 12.42 -39.37 -16.89
CA THR A 288 12.24 -39.80 -15.49
C THR A 288 11.52 -38.74 -14.67
N VAL A 289 11.88 -37.45 -14.80
CA VAL A 289 11.19 -36.35 -14.13
C VAL A 289 9.74 -36.24 -14.60
N LEU A 290 9.49 -36.40 -15.90
CA LEU A 290 8.15 -36.32 -16.48
C LEU A 290 7.26 -37.50 -16.03
N ALA A 291 7.83 -38.72 -15.97
CA ALA A 291 7.13 -39.88 -15.45
C ALA A 291 6.83 -39.75 -13.94
N VAL A 292 7.76 -39.22 -13.14
CA VAL A 292 7.53 -38.93 -11.71
C VAL A 292 6.44 -37.87 -11.56
N GLY A 293 6.46 -36.81 -12.36
CA GLY A 293 5.41 -35.77 -12.36
C GLY A 293 4.03 -36.33 -12.70
N LEU A 294 3.92 -37.18 -13.73
CA LEU A 294 2.66 -37.85 -14.10
C LEU A 294 2.15 -38.78 -12.98
N LEU A 295 3.04 -39.53 -12.33
CA LEU A 295 2.67 -40.38 -11.19
C LEU A 295 2.26 -39.56 -9.97
N LEU A 296 2.89 -38.39 -9.76
CA LEU A 296 2.54 -37.47 -8.67
C LEU A 296 1.18 -36.79 -8.92
N LEU A 297 0.85 -36.47 -10.18
CA LEU A 297 -0.47 -36.02 -10.60
C LEU A 297 -1.55 -37.08 -10.34
N VAL A 298 -1.31 -38.33 -10.76
CA VAL A 298 -2.20 -39.46 -10.44
C VAL A 298 -2.31 -39.69 -8.94
N TRP A 299 -1.27 -39.40 -8.16
CA TRP A 299 -1.36 -39.48 -6.71
C TRP A 299 -2.17 -38.32 -6.10
N LEU A 300 -2.01 -37.09 -6.62
CA LEU A 300 -2.73 -35.90 -6.16
C LEU A 300 -4.22 -35.92 -6.53
N GLU A 301 -4.56 -36.37 -7.73
CA GLU A 301 -5.95 -36.47 -8.18
C GLU A 301 -6.69 -37.67 -7.58
N ARG A 302 -6.03 -38.47 -6.73
CA ARG A 302 -6.60 -39.73 -6.22
C ARG A 302 -7.90 -39.43 -5.52
N PRO A 303 -9.04 -39.93 -6.05
CA PRO A 303 -10.31 -39.64 -5.42
C PRO A 303 -10.20 -40.18 -4.01
N GLN A 304 -10.18 -39.26 -3.04
CA GLN A 304 -10.31 -39.64 -1.65
C GLN A 304 -11.66 -40.36 -1.54
N PRO A 305 -11.73 -41.46 -0.78
CA PRO A 305 -12.97 -42.18 -0.62
C PRO A 305 -13.99 -41.24 0.00
N ALA A 306 -14.90 -40.71 -0.83
CA ALA A 306 -16.03 -39.93 -0.37
C ALA A 306 -16.83 -40.85 0.57
N SER A 307 -17.03 -40.41 1.80
CA SER A 307 -17.46 -41.26 2.91
C SER A 307 -18.74 -40.78 3.59
N LEU A 308 -19.21 -39.59 3.22
CA LEU A 308 -20.41 -38.99 3.80
C LEU A 308 -21.70 -39.61 3.25
N THR A 309 -22.33 -40.45 4.07
CA THR A 309 -23.69 -40.96 3.85
C THR A 309 -24.74 -39.83 3.95
N PRO A 310 -25.91 -39.95 3.30
CA PRO A 310 -27.00 -38.98 3.43
C PRO A 310 -27.42 -38.70 4.89
N GLU A 311 -27.49 -39.73 5.73
CA GLU A 311 -27.83 -39.60 7.15
C GLU A 311 -26.79 -38.78 7.93
N ALA A 312 -25.50 -39.03 7.66
CA ALA A 312 -24.40 -38.24 8.24
C ALA A 312 -24.42 -36.78 7.74
N PHE A 313 -24.82 -36.54 6.49
CA PHE A 313 -24.98 -35.19 5.96
C PHE A 313 -26.15 -34.45 6.64
N GLU A 314 -27.29 -35.11 6.86
CA GLU A 314 -28.42 -34.52 7.60
C GLU A 314 -28.02 -34.20 9.06
N ALA A 315 -27.30 -35.10 9.74
CA ALA A 315 -26.80 -34.83 11.09
C ALA A 315 -25.86 -33.61 11.12
N LEU A 316 -24.95 -33.52 10.15
CA LEU A 316 -24.06 -32.36 9.99
C LEU A 316 -24.83 -31.08 9.68
N GLN A 317 -25.90 -31.15 8.87
CA GLN A 317 -26.75 -29.99 8.59
C GLN A 317 -27.40 -29.45 9.86
N VAL A 318 -27.91 -30.33 10.73
CA VAL A 318 -28.52 -29.92 11.99
C VAL A 318 -27.48 -29.30 12.92
N GLU A 319 -26.29 -29.89 13.03
CA GLU A 319 -25.18 -29.34 13.81
C GLU A 319 -24.76 -27.94 13.32
N LEU A 320 -24.54 -27.78 12.01
CA LEU A 320 -24.15 -26.51 11.41
C LEU A 320 -25.26 -25.45 11.51
N ALA A 321 -26.54 -25.86 11.42
CA ALA A 321 -27.67 -24.95 11.59
C ALA A 321 -27.77 -24.43 13.03
N GLN A 322 -27.47 -25.28 14.02
CA GLN A 322 -27.41 -24.85 15.41
C GLN A 322 -26.24 -23.88 15.67
N GLU A 323 -25.05 -24.20 15.17
CA GLU A 323 -23.89 -23.30 15.26
C GLU A 323 -24.15 -21.95 14.56
N GLN A 324 -24.84 -21.98 13.41
CA GLN A 324 -25.26 -20.77 12.72
C GLN A 324 -26.25 -19.95 13.57
N ALA A 325 -27.24 -20.58 14.20
CA ALA A 325 -28.21 -19.90 15.05
C ALA A 325 -27.55 -19.19 16.25
N ASP A 326 -26.56 -19.83 16.88
CA ASP A 326 -25.80 -19.25 18.00
C ASP A 326 -24.98 -18.03 17.54
N LEU A 327 -24.36 -18.11 16.36
CA LEU A 327 -23.63 -17.00 15.74
C LEU A 327 -24.57 -15.85 15.35
N ASP A 328 -25.73 -16.17 14.78
CA ASP A 328 -26.75 -15.18 14.40
C ASP A 328 -27.27 -14.44 15.64
N GLN A 329 -27.53 -15.14 16.75
CA GLN A 329 -27.91 -14.50 18.02
C GLN A 329 -26.84 -13.52 18.50
N THR A 330 -25.57 -13.95 18.51
CA THR A 330 -24.44 -13.11 18.94
C THR A 330 -24.24 -11.91 18.00
N TYR A 331 -24.43 -12.11 16.69
CA TYR A 331 -24.38 -11.05 15.69
C TYR A 331 -25.46 -9.98 15.93
N GLN A 332 -26.69 -10.42 16.24
CA GLN A 332 -27.79 -9.52 16.52
C GLN A 332 -27.53 -8.70 17.79
N GLU A 333 -27.03 -9.33 18.86
CA GLU A 333 -26.68 -8.63 20.10
C GLU A 333 -25.73 -7.45 19.85
N PHE A 334 -24.61 -7.69 19.14
CA PHE A 334 -23.65 -6.63 18.83
C PHE A 334 -24.21 -5.60 17.84
N THR A 335 -25.08 -6.01 16.92
CA THR A 335 -25.74 -5.09 15.99
C THR A 335 -26.70 -4.15 16.75
N THR A 336 -27.44 -4.65 17.74
CA THR A 336 -28.28 -3.83 18.62
C THR A 336 -27.45 -2.87 19.47
N GLN A 337 -26.31 -3.31 20.02
CA GLN A 337 -25.39 -2.41 20.74
C GLN A 337 -24.86 -1.29 19.83
N ILE A 338 -24.48 -1.60 18.59
CA ILE A 338 -24.05 -0.61 17.61
C ILE A 338 -25.18 0.36 17.27
N ALA A 339 -26.40 -0.14 17.08
CA ALA A 339 -27.57 0.70 16.81
C ALA A 339 -27.83 1.69 17.95
N ALA A 340 -27.81 1.24 19.21
CA ALA A 340 -28.00 2.12 20.36
C ALA A 340 -26.94 3.24 20.43
N ILE A 341 -25.68 2.95 20.10
CA ILE A 341 -24.63 3.99 20.05
C ILE A 341 -24.88 4.97 18.90
N ARG A 342 -25.33 4.48 17.74
CA ARG A 342 -25.69 5.32 16.58
C ARG A 342 -26.87 6.22 16.87
N ASP A 343 -27.87 5.75 17.58
CA ASP A 343 -29.06 6.54 17.93
C ASP A 343 -28.67 7.75 18.78
N VAL A 344 -27.74 7.59 19.73
CA VAL A 344 -27.19 8.72 20.51
C VAL A 344 -26.39 9.66 19.61
N ASP A 345 -25.57 9.10 18.72
CA ASP A 345 -24.77 9.89 17.80
C ASP A 345 -25.61 10.68 16.77
N ASP A 346 -26.79 10.15 16.44
CA ASP A 346 -27.74 10.78 15.54
C ASP A 346 -28.35 12.08 16.08
N GLN A 347 -28.28 12.28 17.40
CA GLN A 347 -28.78 13.49 18.06
C GLN A 347 -27.85 14.69 17.87
N PHE A 348 -26.58 14.49 17.53
CA PHE A 348 -25.58 15.56 17.45
C PHE A 348 -25.30 15.92 15.99
N ARG A 349 -25.73 17.12 15.59
CA ARG A 349 -25.53 17.68 14.25
C ARG A 349 -24.86 19.05 14.32
N VAL A 350 -24.06 19.37 13.34
CA VAL A 350 -23.33 20.64 13.26
C VAL A 350 -23.62 21.34 11.94
N LEU A 351 -23.99 22.60 12.03
CA LEU A 351 -24.16 23.48 10.89
C LEU A 351 -22.87 24.27 10.72
N ILE A 352 -22.15 24.00 9.64
CA ILE A 352 -20.94 24.73 9.25
C ILE A 352 -21.21 25.32 7.88
N ARG A 353 -21.30 26.65 7.79
CA ARG A 353 -21.68 27.36 6.56
C ARG A 353 -20.46 27.78 5.75
N ASP A 354 -20.50 27.55 4.45
CA ASP A 354 -19.60 28.18 3.47
C ASP A 354 -20.14 29.59 3.17
N PRO A 355 -19.41 30.67 3.50
CA PRO A 355 -19.86 32.04 3.29
C PRO A 355 -19.88 32.47 1.81
N GLY A 356 -19.21 31.72 0.93
CA GLY A 356 -19.18 31.97 -0.51
C GLY A 356 -20.38 31.38 -1.25
N LEU A 357 -20.77 30.15 -0.88
CA LEU A 357 -21.91 29.46 -1.50
C LEU A 357 -23.23 29.62 -0.75
N ASP A 358 -23.19 30.11 0.48
CA ASP A 358 -24.34 30.16 1.39
C ASP A 358 -24.98 28.77 1.62
N ARG A 359 -24.13 27.74 1.72
CA ARG A 359 -24.54 26.35 1.94
C ARG A 359 -23.86 25.78 3.18
N VAL A 360 -24.55 24.88 3.87
CA VAL A 360 -24.01 24.18 5.03
C VAL A 360 -23.30 22.90 4.63
N ALA A 361 -22.36 22.44 5.45
CA ALA A 361 -21.74 21.13 5.32
C ALA A 361 -22.80 20.03 5.44
N PRO A 362 -23.05 19.27 4.36
CA PRO A 362 -24.03 18.19 4.39
C PRO A 362 -23.45 16.93 5.06
N GLU A 363 -24.33 16.04 5.53
CA GLU A 363 -23.97 14.70 5.96
C GLU A 363 -23.33 13.92 4.81
N ARG A 364 -23.92 14.03 3.60
CA ARG A 364 -23.52 13.33 2.38
C ARG A 364 -23.87 14.16 1.16
N GLN A 365 -23.16 13.94 0.06
CA GLN A 365 -23.46 14.62 -1.22
C GLN A 365 -24.89 14.36 -1.72
N THR A 366 -25.46 13.18 -1.45
CA THR A 366 -26.82 12.79 -1.89
C THR A 366 -27.94 13.41 -1.05
N THR A 367 -27.63 13.93 0.14
CA THR A 367 -28.59 14.53 1.09
C THR A 367 -28.09 15.91 1.51
N PRO A 368 -28.11 16.89 0.59
CA PRO A 368 -27.50 18.20 0.81
C PRO A 368 -28.15 19.03 1.92
N ASP A 369 -29.40 18.73 2.28
CA ASP A 369 -30.17 19.50 3.27
C ASP A 369 -30.02 18.94 4.70
N VAL A 370 -29.37 17.79 4.85
CA VAL A 370 -29.13 17.16 6.16
C VAL A 370 -27.77 17.63 6.68
N PRO A 371 -27.70 18.31 7.83
CA PRO A 371 -26.43 18.80 8.37
C PRO A 371 -25.45 17.68 8.75
N LEU A 372 -24.16 18.03 8.78
CA LEU A 372 -23.06 17.15 9.17
C LEU A 372 -23.25 16.56 10.57
N ARG A 373 -22.94 15.27 10.76
CA ARG A 373 -22.90 14.65 12.10
C ARG A 373 -21.61 14.99 12.81
N LEU A 374 -21.68 15.19 14.13
CA LEU A 374 -20.49 15.50 14.91
C LEU A 374 -19.43 14.37 14.85
N SER A 375 -19.87 13.10 14.79
CA SER A 375 -18.97 11.95 14.62
C SER A 375 -18.30 11.84 13.25
N GLN A 376 -18.81 12.50 12.21
CA GLN A 376 -18.15 12.52 10.91
C GLN A 376 -16.92 13.43 10.91
N ILE A 377 -16.78 14.32 11.91
CA ILE A 377 -15.62 15.18 12.08
C ILE A 377 -14.47 14.34 12.66
N VAL A 378 -13.35 14.29 11.96
CA VAL A 378 -12.09 13.73 12.46
C VAL A 378 -11.40 14.77 13.33
N ARG A 379 -11.27 15.98 12.80
CA ARG A 379 -10.57 17.08 13.43
C ARG A 379 -11.19 18.39 12.97
N ILE A 380 -11.29 19.34 13.89
CA ILE A 380 -11.70 20.70 13.57
C ILE A 380 -10.77 21.68 14.28
N ILE A 381 -10.33 22.71 13.56
CA ILE A 381 -9.44 23.75 14.09
C ILE A 381 -9.87 25.11 13.58
N GLN A 382 -9.61 26.18 14.34
CA GLN A 382 -9.76 27.58 13.92
C GLN A 382 -8.38 28.22 13.69
N PRO A 383 -7.73 28.03 12.53
CA PRO A 383 -6.30 28.36 12.35
C PRO A 383 -5.96 29.84 12.56
N ASN A 384 -6.94 30.71 12.34
CA ASN A 384 -6.83 32.16 12.48
C ASN A 384 -6.91 32.63 13.94
N ALA A 385 -7.54 31.85 14.82
CA ALA A 385 -7.63 32.13 16.25
C ALA A 385 -6.46 31.54 17.06
N LEU A 386 -5.73 30.56 16.50
CA LEU A 386 -4.65 29.88 17.21
C LEU A 386 -3.44 30.78 17.47
N THR A 387 -2.99 30.81 18.72
CA THR A 387 -1.67 31.32 19.11
C THR A 387 -0.55 30.44 18.57
N THR A 388 0.66 30.98 18.44
CA THR A 388 1.83 30.22 17.97
C THR A 388 2.08 28.95 18.79
N ARG A 389 1.87 28.98 20.12
CA ARG A 389 2.00 27.80 20.98
C ARG A 389 0.96 26.73 20.66
N GLN A 390 -0.29 27.12 20.43
CA GLN A 390 -1.35 26.18 20.06
C GLN A 390 -1.10 25.59 18.66
N LYS A 391 -0.56 26.39 17.72
CA LYS A 391 -0.17 25.90 16.39
C LYS A 391 0.86 24.78 16.47
N PHE A 392 1.86 24.88 17.36
CA PHE A 392 2.78 23.78 17.63
C PHE A 392 2.08 22.55 18.22
N GLY A 393 1.11 22.74 19.12
CA GLY A 393 0.31 21.62 19.63
C GLY A 393 -0.41 20.85 18.51
N VAL A 394 -1.13 21.58 17.65
CA VAL A 394 -1.80 20.99 16.47
C VAL A 394 -0.79 20.32 15.53
N TYR A 395 0.37 20.94 15.32
CA TYR A 395 1.43 20.39 14.46
C TYR A 395 1.88 19.00 14.92
N PHE A 396 2.24 18.85 16.21
CA PHE A 396 2.71 17.57 16.75
C PHE A 396 1.60 16.52 16.76
N ASP A 397 0.37 16.93 17.05
CA ASP A 397 -0.78 16.04 17.04
C ASP A 397 -1.07 15.49 15.63
N ARG A 398 -1.03 16.35 14.60
CA ARG A 398 -1.15 15.92 13.19
C ARG A 398 -0.01 15.01 12.74
N TRP A 399 1.21 15.30 13.19
CA TRP A 399 2.37 14.47 12.86
C TRP A 399 2.26 13.08 13.50
N TRP A 400 1.80 13.02 14.75
CA TRP A 400 1.56 11.75 15.44
C TRP A 400 0.43 10.95 14.80
N GLU A 401 -0.70 11.61 14.50
CA GLU A 401 -1.82 11.03 13.76
C GLU A 401 -1.32 10.43 12.43
N PHE A 402 -0.58 11.20 11.64
CA PHE A 402 -0.03 10.73 10.37
C PHE A 402 0.82 9.45 10.49
N LEU A 403 1.59 9.30 11.57
CA LEU A 403 2.42 8.11 11.77
C LEU A 403 1.69 6.89 12.31
N THR A 404 0.57 7.09 13.03
CA THR A 404 -0.07 6.03 13.84
C THR A 404 -1.44 5.61 13.33
N ASP A 405 -2.15 6.47 12.61
CA ASP A 405 -3.49 6.17 12.09
C ASP A 405 -3.48 5.32 10.82
N ASP A 406 -4.65 4.75 10.53
CA ASP A 406 -4.99 4.12 9.26
C ASP A 406 -5.14 5.18 8.14
N PRO A 407 -4.82 4.85 6.87
CA PRO A 407 -5.07 5.73 5.74
C PRO A 407 -6.57 5.89 5.48
N ARG A 408 -6.97 7.08 5.03
CA ARG A 408 -8.36 7.46 4.69
C ARG A 408 -8.42 8.07 3.28
N GLU A 409 -9.62 8.18 2.71
CA GLU A 409 -9.86 8.87 1.42
C GLU A 409 -8.87 8.46 0.31
N ALA A 410 -8.77 7.16 0.02
CA ALA A 410 -7.83 6.62 -0.98
C ALA A 410 -6.35 7.02 -0.75
N ASN A 411 -5.92 7.08 0.52
CA ASN A 411 -4.59 7.50 0.97
C ASN A 411 -4.28 9.00 0.78
N THR A 412 -5.31 9.84 0.62
CA THR A 412 -5.13 11.30 0.55
C THR A 412 -5.19 11.98 1.92
N GLU A 413 -5.81 11.33 2.91
CA GLU A 413 -5.93 11.79 4.30
C GLU A 413 -5.64 10.63 5.27
N GLY A 414 -5.53 10.90 6.57
CA GLY A 414 -5.18 9.89 7.58
C GLY A 414 -3.70 9.55 7.67
N GLY A 415 -3.42 8.39 8.27
CA GLY A 415 -2.07 7.96 8.62
C GLY A 415 -1.46 6.91 7.68
N VAL A 416 -0.18 6.63 7.88
CA VAL A 416 0.63 5.70 7.07
C VAL A 416 1.09 4.47 7.84
N PHE A 417 0.55 4.24 9.04
CA PHE A 417 1.02 3.19 9.96
C PHE A 417 1.05 1.79 9.32
N PRO A 418 -0.02 1.31 8.63
CA PRO A 418 -0.02 -0.04 8.07
C PRO A 418 1.07 -0.27 7.02
N VAL A 419 1.38 0.76 6.21
CA VAL A 419 2.41 0.68 5.16
C VAL A 419 3.81 0.70 5.77
N LEU A 420 4.03 1.52 6.79
CA LEU A 420 5.29 1.54 7.54
C LEU A 420 5.55 0.21 8.21
N PHE A 421 4.57 -0.28 8.97
CA PHE A 421 4.66 -1.56 9.67
C PHE A 421 4.84 -2.72 8.69
N GLY A 422 4.03 -2.79 7.63
CA GLY A 422 4.13 -3.84 6.61
C GLY A 422 5.49 -3.86 5.93
N THR A 423 6.04 -2.69 5.58
CA THR A 423 7.37 -2.58 4.97
C THR A 423 8.48 -3.06 5.90
N VAL A 424 8.44 -2.62 7.16
CA VAL A 424 9.45 -3.01 8.17
C VAL A 424 9.36 -4.50 8.48
N LEU A 425 8.16 -5.02 8.73
CA LEU A 425 7.91 -6.43 9.02
C LEU A 425 8.36 -7.32 7.86
N LEU A 426 7.97 -6.99 6.62
CA LEU A 426 8.37 -7.73 5.43
C LEU A 426 9.89 -7.73 5.25
N THR A 427 10.54 -6.58 5.45
CA THR A 427 12.00 -6.46 5.37
C THR A 427 12.71 -7.31 6.41
N ILE A 428 12.25 -7.29 7.66
CA ILE A 428 12.80 -8.10 8.75
C ILE A 428 12.60 -9.58 8.47
N LEU A 429 11.38 -9.99 8.09
CA LEU A 429 11.05 -11.38 7.78
C LEU A 429 11.90 -11.91 6.62
N LEU A 430 12.00 -11.14 5.54
CA LEU A 430 12.84 -11.48 4.39
C LEU A 430 14.31 -11.58 4.80
N SER A 431 14.79 -10.67 5.64
CA SER A 431 16.18 -10.70 6.12
C SER A 431 16.46 -11.94 6.97
N ILE A 432 15.56 -12.30 7.89
CA ILE A 432 15.69 -13.50 8.74
C ILE A 432 15.73 -14.78 7.91
N ILE A 433 14.98 -14.86 6.80
CA ILE A 433 14.92 -16.05 5.95
C ILE A 433 16.11 -16.07 4.96
N VAL A 434 16.34 -14.97 4.26
CA VAL A 434 17.27 -14.91 3.12
C VAL A 434 18.72 -14.73 3.56
N VAL A 435 18.99 -13.93 4.61
CA VAL A 435 20.37 -13.64 5.02
C VAL A 435 21.09 -14.90 5.51
N PRO A 436 20.53 -15.73 6.42
CA PRO A 436 21.22 -16.94 6.86
C PRO A 436 21.47 -17.91 5.70
N LEU A 437 20.48 -18.13 4.84
CA LEU A 437 20.62 -18.99 3.67
C LEU A 437 21.68 -18.46 2.69
N GLY A 438 21.69 -17.15 2.44
CA GLY A 438 22.65 -16.47 1.57
C GLY A 438 24.08 -16.54 2.11
N VAL A 439 24.26 -16.31 3.42
CA VAL A 439 25.57 -16.42 4.09
C VAL A 439 26.07 -17.86 4.07
N LEU A 440 25.22 -18.84 4.37
CA LEU A 440 25.57 -20.26 4.31
C LEU A 440 25.96 -20.69 2.89
N ALA A 441 25.19 -20.28 1.88
CA ALA A 441 25.49 -20.57 0.48
C ALA A 441 26.82 -19.93 0.05
N ALA A 442 27.08 -18.67 0.44
CA ALA A 442 28.33 -17.98 0.14
C ALA A 442 29.53 -18.65 0.82
N LEU A 443 29.38 -19.04 2.09
CA LEU A 443 30.42 -19.74 2.86
C LEU A 443 30.71 -21.12 2.24
N TYR A 444 29.68 -21.88 1.91
CA TYR A 444 29.83 -23.17 1.23
C TYR A 444 30.54 -23.04 -0.12
N LEU A 445 30.09 -22.11 -0.98
CA LEU A 445 30.67 -21.88 -2.31
C LEU A 445 32.11 -21.37 -2.27
N ARG A 446 32.52 -20.72 -1.17
CA ARG A 446 33.86 -20.18 -1.00
C ARG A 446 34.82 -21.17 -0.35
N GLU A 447 34.38 -21.87 0.69
CA GLU A 447 35.27 -22.67 1.54
C GLU A 447 35.22 -24.18 1.23
N TYR A 448 34.03 -24.71 0.91
CA TYR A 448 33.84 -26.16 0.81
C TYR A 448 33.66 -26.66 -0.62
N ALA A 449 33.12 -25.83 -1.52
CA ALA A 449 32.80 -26.23 -2.87
C ALA A 449 34.07 -26.41 -3.73
N LYS A 450 34.31 -27.64 -4.18
CA LYS A 450 35.41 -27.95 -5.11
C LYS A 450 35.14 -27.30 -6.47
N GLN A 451 36.18 -26.74 -7.08
CA GLN A 451 36.09 -26.13 -8.41
C GLN A 451 35.61 -27.15 -9.45
N GLY A 452 34.57 -26.80 -10.18
CA GLY A 452 33.96 -27.63 -11.22
C GLY A 452 32.82 -26.93 -11.94
N PHE A 453 32.28 -27.57 -12.98
CA PHE A 453 31.25 -27.00 -13.84
C PHE A 453 30.05 -26.43 -13.06
N VAL A 454 29.54 -27.17 -12.06
CA VAL A 454 28.40 -26.75 -11.24
C VAL A 454 28.70 -25.47 -10.46
N THR A 455 29.88 -25.37 -9.82
CA THR A 455 30.28 -24.17 -9.08
C THR A 455 30.48 -22.96 -9.99
N SER A 456 30.98 -23.18 -11.21
CA SER A 456 31.14 -22.11 -12.20
C SER A 456 29.79 -21.59 -12.68
N VAL A 457 28.85 -22.49 -12.99
CA VAL A 457 27.48 -22.11 -13.38
C VAL A 457 26.78 -21.35 -12.26
N LEU A 458 26.85 -21.83 -11.01
CA LEU A 458 26.25 -21.14 -9.87
C LEU A 458 26.85 -19.74 -9.67
N ARG A 459 28.17 -19.58 -9.79
CA ARG A 459 28.83 -18.27 -9.68
C ARG A 459 28.42 -17.30 -10.78
N ILE A 460 28.30 -17.79 -12.02
CA ILE A 460 27.79 -17.01 -13.15
C ILE A 460 26.32 -16.61 -12.90
N ALA A 461 25.48 -17.55 -12.44
CA ALA A 461 24.08 -17.29 -12.15
C ALA A 461 23.91 -16.24 -11.05
N VAL A 462 24.67 -16.32 -9.94
CA VAL A 462 24.63 -15.33 -8.85
C VAL A 462 25.11 -13.96 -9.34
N ASN A 463 26.19 -13.89 -10.11
CA ASN A 463 26.68 -12.63 -10.67
C ASN A 463 25.69 -12.00 -11.65
N ASN A 464 25.04 -12.82 -12.48
CA ASN A 464 23.99 -12.34 -13.38
C ASN A 464 22.76 -11.89 -12.59
N LEU A 465 22.37 -12.61 -11.53
CA LEU A 465 21.24 -12.26 -10.68
C LEU A 465 21.45 -10.90 -9.99
N ALA A 466 22.68 -10.63 -9.54
CA ALA A 466 23.04 -9.35 -8.96
C ALA A 466 23.10 -8.20 -10.00
N GLY A 467 23.24 -8.52 -11.29
CA GLY A 467 23.35 -7.55 -12.38
C GLY A 467 22.04 -7.21 -13.08
N VAL A 468 20.96 -7.98 -12.86
CA VAL A 468 19.66 -7.73 -13.48
C VAL A 468 18.96 -6.55 -12.78
N PRO A 469 18.44 -5.55 -13.53
CA PRO A 469 17.68 -4.46 -12.94
C PRO A 469 16.45 -4.96 -12.18
N SER A 470 16.17 -4.40 -11.00
CA SER A 470 15.05 -4.80 -10.14
C SER A 470 13.68 -4.74 -10.83
N ILE A 471 13.49 -3.80 -11.78
CA ILE A 471 12.26 -3.68 -12.57
C ILE A 471 11.95 -4.95 -13.38
N VAL A 472 12.99 -5.65 -13.88
CA VAL A 472 12.83 -6.89 -14.65
C VAL A 472 12.28 -7.99 -13.75
N TYR A 473 12.80 -8.11 -12.53
CA TYR A 473 12.26 -9.05 -11.53
C TYR A 473 10.81 -8.73 -11.17
N GLY A 474 10.47 -7.45 -11.01
CA GLY A 474 9.11 -7.02 -10.72
C GLY A 474 8.12 -7.40 -11.83
N VAL A 475 8.43 -7.08 -13.08
CA VAL A 475 7.57 -7.38 -14.23
C VAL A 475 7.47 -8.89 -14.47
N PHE A 476 8.59 -9.63 -14.34
CA PHE A 476 8.57 -11.09 -14.41
C PHE A 476 7.68 -11.69 -13.31
N GLY A 477 7.81 -11.20 -12.08
CA GLY A 477 7.00 -11.66 -10.95
C GLY A 477 5.51 -11.44 -11.20
N LEU A 478 5.11 -10.25 -11.67
CA LEU A 478 3.73 -9.96 -12.04
C LEU A 478 3.21 -10.90 -13.14
N GLY A 479 3.98 -11.08 -14.22
CA GLY A 479 3.59 -11.93 -15.34
C GLY A 479 3.46 -13.41 -14.98
N PHE A 480 4.42 -13.94 -14.22
CA PHE A 480 4.42 -15.35 -13.84
C PHE A 480 3.43 -15.64 -12.71
N PHE A 481 3.49 -14.91 -11.60
CA PHE A 481 2.68 -15.23 -10.43
C PHE A 481 1.24 -14.76 -10.56
N CYS A 482 0.98 -13.56 -11.10
CA CYS A 482 -0.39 -13.07 -11.23
C CYS A 482 -1.04 -13.54 -12.52
N TYR A 483 -0.42 -13.28 -13.68
CA TYR A 483 -1.08 -13.54 -14.96
C TYR A 483 -1.03 -15.00 -15.42
N THR A 484 -0.08 -15.80 -14.92
CA THR A 484 0.01 -17.22 -15.28
C THR A 484 -0.55 -18.11 -14.16
N LEU A 485 0.09 -18.11 -12.99
CA LEU A 485 -0.32 -18.93 -11.86
C LEU A 485 -1.65 -18.48 -11.24
N GLY A 486 -1.79 -17.18 -10.96
CA GLY A 486 -3.02 -16.61 -10.41
C GLY A 486 -4.22 -16.83 -11.33
N ALA A 487 -4.08 -16.49 -12.61
CA ALA A 487 -5.12 -16.74 -13.61
C ALA A 487 -5.51 -18.23 -13.70
N TYR A 488 -4.55 -19.15 -13.63
CA TYR A 488 -4.83 -20.58 -13.61
C TYR A 488 -5.57 -21.03 -12.35
N VAL A 489 -5.21 -20.48 -11.18
CA VAL A 489 -5.89 -20.78 -9.92
C VAL A 489 -7.32 -20.24 -9.91
N ASP A 490 -7.54 -19.04 -10.45
CA ASP A 490 -8.84 -18.36 -10.46
C ASP A 490 -9.80 -18.97 -11.49
N ALA A 491 -9.33 -19.31 -12.70
CA ALA A 491 -10.17 -19.89 -13.76
C ALA A 491 -10.35 -21.40 -13.64
N GLY A 492 -9.45 -22.08 -12.92
CA GLY A 492 -9.42 -23.54 -12.86
C GLY A 492 -9.03 -24.19 -14.19
N PRO A 493 -8.90 -25.54 -14.24
CA PRO A 493 -8.36 -26.26 -15.40
C PRO A 493 -9.28 -26.31 -16.63
N GLY A 494 -10.46 -25.65 -16.60
CA GLY A 494 -11.48 -25.74 -17.66
C GLY A 494 -11.47 -24.62 -18.70
N GLU A 495 -10.82 -23.49 -18.42
CA GLU A 495 -10.90 -22.28 -19.27
C GLU A 495 -9.54 -21.62 -19.57
N ALA A 496 -8.44 -22.39 -19.50
CA ALA A 496 -7.10 -21.92 -19.88
C ALA A 496 -6.71 -22.30 -21.32
#